data_AF-A0A7X3MIQ1-F1
#
_entry.id   AF-A0A7X3MIQ1-F1
#
_cell.length_a   1.000
_cell.length_b   1.000
_cell.length_c   1.000
_cell.angle_alpha   90.00
_cell.angle_beta   90.00
_cell.angle_gamma   90.00
#
_symmetry.space_group_name_H-M   'P 1'
#
loop_
_entity.id
_entity.type
_entity.pdbx_description
1 polymer ?
#
loop_
_entity_poly.entity_id
_entity_poly.type
_entity_poly.pdbx_seq_one_letter_code
_entity_poly.pdbx_strand_id
1 'polypeptide(L)'
;MNTNIENCNTKLLDEQKRQLKHEIIYGENSGHFAVFDIEAGCRKTRTAESALVDLYKDGKKAIFVRRTDNDCRESMNNINKMAGMDIAFAYNNEDVPTTTVSKINAYLHNIPIVIITHQKYTVLMKDIGKRKIFAKSRSTLVIDEFLSTINVISLGNSDIETYRSLFKNDNILLQAFEKAMHQPIDFLTTWNKENSERRFITLTDKSPTKDFNMLIKLIRSNVTNVLLKDWREKIRCSVDSVPDLNLVLLDDICTVKILCEHILEYKQLFTGMCLYSDKKLYTTDKRYSYWFWIIILC
;
A
#
# COMPACT_ATOMS: atom_id res chain seq x y z
N MET A 1 -30.27 15.37 14.39
CA MET A 1 -29.99 16.82 14.23
C MET A 1 -29.73 17.09 12.76
N ASN A 2 -30.51 17.97 12.14
CA ASN A 2 -30.26 18.49 10.79
C ASN A 2 -29.41 19.75 10.93
N THR A 3 -28.09 19.60 10.76
CA THR A 3 -27.21 20.75 10.53
C THR A 3 -27.46 21.22 9.10
N ASN A 4 -28.31 22.24 8.94
CA ASN A 4 -28.39 22.99 7.70
C ASN A 4 -27.09 23.80 7.58
N ILE A 5 -26.30 23.51 6.55
CA ILE A 5 -25.13 24.30 6.20
C ILE A 5 -25.66 25.55 5.48
N GLU A 6 -25.65 26.69 6.15
CA GLU A 6 -25.99 27.99 5.53
C GLU A 6 -24.96 28.29 4.43
N ASN A 7 -25.43 28.73 3.26
CA ASN A 7 -24.67 28.97 2.01
C ASN A 7 -24.26 27.74 1.16
N CYS A 8 -24.82 26.55 1.40
CA CYS A 8 -24.64 25.42 0.47
C CYS A 8 -25.67 25.47 -0.68
N ASN A 9 -25.23 25.38 -1.95
CA ASN A 9 -26.13 25.22 -3.09
C ASN A 9 -26.75 23.81 -3.07
N THR A 10 -27.86 23.68 -2.35
CA THR A 10 -28.53 22.39 -2.10
C THR A 10 -28.95 21.66 -3.36
N LYS A 11 -29.37 22.40 -4.41
CA LYS A 11 -29.72 21.80 -5.71
C LYS A 11 -28.51 21.13 -6.37
N LEU A 12 -27.37 21.82 -6.38
CA LEU A 12 -26.12 21.28 -6.93
C LEU A 12 -25.66 20.07 -6.12
N LEU A 13 -25.74 20.14 -4.78
CA LEU A 13 -25.39 19.03 -3.90
C LEU A 13 -26.25 17.78 -4.16
N ASP A 14 -27.56 17.96 -4.32
CA ASP A 14 -28.49 16.86 -4.61
C ASP A 14 -28.28 16.27 -6.01
N GLU A 15 -27.88 17.09 -6.98
CA GLU A 15 -27.47 16.63 -8.29
C GLU A 15 -26.18 15.80 -8.23
N GLN A 16 -25.15 16.29 -7.54
CA GLN A 16 -23.90 15.56 -7.33
C GLN A 16 -24.13 14.22 -6.60
N LYS A 17 -25.02 14.19 -5.61
CA LYS A 17 -25.41 12.95 -4.92
C LYS A 17 -26.14 11.98 -5.84
N ARG A 18 -27.04 12.46 -6.69
CA ARG A 18 -27.74 11.62 -7.69
C ARG A 18 -26.76 11.06 -8.71
N GLN A 19 -25.83 11.87 -9.20
CA GLN A 19 -24.77 11.43 -10.09
C GLN A 19 -23.90 10.37 -9.42
N LEU A 20 -23.48 10.58 -8.17
CA LEU A 20 -22.71 9.59 -7.43
C LEU A 20 -23.44 8.25 -7.30
N LYS A 21 -24.74 8.29 -6.94
CA LYS A 21 -25.56 7.06 -6.84
C LYS A 21 -25.67 6.35 -8.19
N HIS A 22 -26.02 7.10 -9.24
CA HIS A 22 -26.17 6.56 -10.58
C HIS A 22 -24.87 5.90 -11.04
N GLU A 23 -23.77 6.59 -10.84
CA GLU A 23 -22.45 6.10 -11.21
C GLU A 23 -22.15 4.81 -10.44
N ILE A 24 -22.27 4.77 -9.09
CA ILE A 24 -22.08 3.54 -8.30
C ILE A 24 -22.86 2.35 -8.87
N ILE A 25 -24.14 2.53 -9.16
CA ILE A 25 -25.07 1.44 -9.52
C ILE A 25 -24.92 1.01 -10.99
N TYR A 26 -24.82 1.98 -11.91
CA TYR A 26 -24.95 1.80 -13.35
C TYR A 26 -23.69 2.14 -14.14
N GLY A 27 -22.63 2.62 -13.51
CA GLY A 27 -21.37 2.95 -14.17
C GLY A 27 -20.75 1.72 -14.86
N GLU A 28 -20.40 1.87 -16.13
CA GLU A 28 -19.77 0.83 -16.96
C GLU A 28 -18.41 1.27 -17.52
N ASN A 29 -17.81 2.33 -16.97
CA ASN A 29 -16.63 2.98 -17.52
C ASN A 29 -15.34 2.16 -17.32
N SER A 30 -15.14 1.12 -18.14
CA SER A 30 -13.91 0.33 -18.13
C SER A 30 -12.70 1.20 -18.51
N GLY A 31 -11.92 1.64 -17.52
CA GLY A 31 -10.65 2.35 -17.73
C GLY A 31 -10.62 3.83 -17.33
N HIS A 32 -11.68 4.36 -16.71
CA HIS A 32 -11.69 5.75 -16.20
C HIS A 32 -11.97 5.81 -14.69
N PHE A 33 -11.50 6.89 -14.05
CA PHE A 33 -11.80 7.19 -12.65
C PHE A 33 -12.89 8.26 -12.60
N ALA A 34 -13.94 8.00 -11.82
CA ALA A 34 -14.93 9.01 -11.47
C ALA A 34 -14.53 9.60 -10.11
N VAL A 35 -14.21 10.89 -10.06
CA VAL A 35 -13.85 11.58 -8.82
C VAL A 35 -14.99 12.51 -8.45
N PHE A 36 -15.57 12.30 -7.28
CA PHE A 36 -16.62 13.14 -6.72
C PHE A 36 -16.04 13.92 -5.55
N ASP A 37 -15.76 15.20 -5.79
CA ASP A 37 -15.38 16.17 -4.76
C ASP A 37 -16.63 16.91 -4.30
N ILE A 38 -17.29 16.35 -3.28
CA ILE A 38 -18.46 16.96 -2.64
C ILE A 38 -17.97 17.51 -1.30
N GLU A 39 -18.48 18.65 -0.84
CA GLU A 39 -17.99 19.26 0.39
C GLU A 39 -18.04 18.31 1.61
N ALA A 40 -17.04 18.40 2.49
CA ALA A 40 -16.99 17.63 3.72
C ALA A 40 -18.22 17.91 4.59
N GLY A 41 -18.74 16.90 5.29
CA GLY A 41 -19.96 17.03 6.09
C GLY A 41 -21.27 16.90 5.31
N CYS A 42 -21.26 16.85 3.97
CA CYS A 42 -22.48 16.71 3.16
C CYS A 42 -23.04 15.28 3.04
N ARG A 43 -22.61 14.35 3.90
CA ARG A 43 -23.06 12.94 3.94
C ARG A 43 -22.76 12.14 2.66
N LYS A 44 -21.60 12.39 2.04
CA LYS A 44 -21.04 11.61 0.91
C LYS A 44 -21.05 10.11 1.19
N THR A 45 -20.41 9.72 2.29
CA THR A 45 -20.33 8.34 2.76
C THR A 45 -21.71 7.69 2.85
N ARG A 46 -22.69 8.35 3.48
CA ARG A 46 -24.05 7.80 3.61
C ARG A 46 -24.75 7.63 2.26
N THR A 47 -24.46 8.52 1.32
CA THR A 47 -24.98 8.43 -0.05
C THR A 47 -24.38 7.22 -0.78
N ALA A 48 -23.07 7.00 -0.62
CA ALA A 48 -22.38 5.83 -1.16
C ALA A 48 -22.88 4.52 -0.51
N GLU A 49 -23.03 4.47 0.81
CA GLU A 49 -23.60 3.30 1.51
C GLU A 49 -25.00 2.94 0.99
N SER A 50 -25.88 3.94 0.81
CA SER A 50 -27.20 3.72 0.21
C SER A 50 -27.10 3.22 -1.23
N ALA A 51 -26.18 3.76 -2.03
CA ALA A 51 -25.99 3.31 -3.41
C ALA A 51 -25.46 1.86 -3.49
N LEU A 52 -24.61 1.45 -2.55
CA LEU A 52 -24.11 0.07 -2.47
C LEU A 52 -25.23 -0.94 -2.15
N VAL A 53 -26.22 -0.54 -1.34
CA VAL A 53 -27.43 -1.36 -1.09
C VAL A 53 -28.25 -1.50 -2.38
N ASP A 54 -28.44 -0.41 -3.12
CA ASP A 54 -29.21 -0.44 -4.37
C ASP A 54 -28.47 -1.21 -5.47
N LEU A 55 -27.14 -1.09 -5.54
CA LEU A 55 -26.27 -1.91 -6.39
C LEU A 55 -26.43 -3.41 -6.12
N TYR A 56 -26.53 -3.80 -4.84
CA TYR A 56 -26.79 -5.19 -4.46
C TYR A 56 -28.17 -5.68 -4.94
N LYS A 57 -29.21 -4.85 -4.83
CA LYS A 57 -30.55 -5.19 -5.35
C LYS A 57 -30.56 -5.40 -6.86
N ASP A 58 -29.66 -4.72 -7.57
CA ASP A 58 -29.40 -4.89 -9.01
C ASP A 58 -28.55 -6.14 -9.34
N GLY A 59 -28.25 -6.98 -8.34
CA GLY A 59 -27.50 -8.24 -8.50
C GLY A 59 -25.98 -8.07 -8.63
N LYS A 60 -25.46 -6.85 -8.42
CA LYS A 60 -24.03 -6.55 -8.55
C LYS A 60 -23.30 -6.63 -7.20
N LYS A 61 -21.98 -6.65 -7.26
CA LYS A 61 -21.09 -6.76 -6.09
C LYS A 61 -19.98 -5.73 -6.15
N ALA A 62 -19.55 -5.25 -4.99
CA ALA A 62 -18.60 -4.14 -4.90
C ALA A 62 -17.56 -4.32 -3.79
N ILE A 63 -16.46 -3.59 -3.92
CA ILE A 63 -15.50 -3.33 -2.85
C ILE A 63 -15.66 -1.89 -2.41
N PHE A 64 -15.75 -1.67 -1.10
CA PHE A 64 -15.77 -0.34 -0.50
C PHE A 64 -14.52 -0.13 0.35
N VAL A 65 -13.72 0.88 0.04
CA VAL A 65 -12.47 1.17 0.75
C VAL A 65 -12.71 2.34 1.70
N ARG A 66 -12.40 2.17 2.97
CA ARG A 66 -12.53 3.19 4.04
C ARG A 66 -11.16 3.45 4.67
N ARG A 67 -11.01 4.57 5.36
CA ARG A 67 -9.72 4.95 5.96
C ARG A 67 -9.29 4.04 7.11
N THR A 68 -10.15 3.83 8.10
CA THR A 68 -9.83 3.05 9.32
C THR A 68 -10.71 1.81 9.49
N ASP A 69 -10.27 0.87 10.33
CA ASP A 69 -11.05 -0.33 10.67
C ASP A 69 -12.41 0.02 11.33
N ASN A 70 -12.44 1.09 12.14
CA ASN A 70 -13.67 1.58 12.74
C ASN A 70 -14.66 2.09 11.69
N ASP A 71 -14.17 2.84 10.70
CA ASP A 71 -14.99 3.31 9.57
C ASP A 71 -15.52 2.13 8.73
N CYS A 72 -14.73 1.06 8.58
CA CYS A 72 -15.18 -0.15 7.90
C CYS A 72 -16.35 -0.81 8.66
N ARG A 73 -16.23 -0.96 9.98
CA ARG A 73 -17.27 -1.57 10.82
C ARG A 73 -18.53 -0.71 10.88
N GLU A 74 -18.39 0.60 10.95
CA GLU A 74 -19.54 1.52 10.90
C GLU A 74 -20.30 1.37 9.58
N SER A 75 -19.61 1.41 8.44
CA SER A 75 -20.25 1.24 7.14
C SER A 75 -20.85 -0.15 6.94
N MET A 76 -20.23 -1.21 7.48
CA MET A 76 -20.80 -2.56 7.48
C MET A 76 -22.16 -2.58 8.19
N ASN A 77 -22.21 -2.06 9.42
CA ASN A 77 -23.45 -2.02 10.22
C ASN A 77 -24.52 -1.17 9.54
N ASN A 78 -24.13 -0.04 8.96
CA ASN A 78 -25.03 0.86 8.24
C ASN A 78 -25.65 0.20 7.01
N ILE A 79 -24.83 -0.43 6.16
CA ILE A 79 -25.27 -1.11 4.94
C ILE A 79 -26.18 -2.28 5.29
N ASN A 80 -25.79 -3.14 6.23
CA ASN A 80 -26.62 -4.29 6.63
C ASN A 80 -27.95 -3.85 7.23
N LYS A 81 -27.95 -2.79 8.06
CA LYS A 81 -29.17 -2.19 8.60
C LYS A 81 -30.08 -1.63 7.51
N MET A 82 -29.53 -0.96 6.50
CA MET A 82 -30.30 -0.43 5.37
C MET A 82 -30.85 -1.52 4.46
N ALA A 83 -30.13 -2.63 4.31
CA ALA A 83 -30.55 -3.78 3.50
C ALA A 83 -31.55 -4.70 4.24
N GLY A 84 -31.55 -4.69 5.58
CA GLY A 84 -32.33 -5.62 6.40
C GLY A 84 -31.74 -7.03 6.46
N MET A 85 -30.50 -7.23 5.99
CA MET A 85 -29.78 -8.50 5.96
C MET A 85 -28.27 -8.29 5.81
N ASP A 86 -27.49 -9.32 6.13
CA ASP A 86 -26.03 -9.28 6.11
C ASP A 86 -25.47 -9.42 4.68
N ILE A 87 -25.32 -8.28 4.01
CA ILE A 87 -24.77 -8.18 2.63
C ILE A 87 -23.36 -7.58 2.60
N ALA A 88 -22.94 -6.96 3.70
CA ALA A 88 -21.65 -6.31 3.85
C ALA A 88 -20.79 -6.98 4.91
N PHE A 89 -19.48 -7.04 4.66
CA PHE A 89 -18.50 -7.57 5.59
C PHE A 89 -17.25 -6.69 5.61
N ALA A 90 -16.85 -6.23 6.80
CA ALA A 90 -15.58 -5.56 7.02
C ALA A 90 -14.45 -6.59 7.18
N TYR A 91 -13.51 -6.58 6.23
CA TYR A 91 -12.34 -7.46 6.27
C TYR A 91 -11.14 -6.69 6.86
N ASN A 92 -10.89 -6.92 8.15
CA ASN A 92 -9.74 -6.37 8.86
C ASN A 92 -8.77 -7.50 9.23
N ASN A 93 -7.45 -7.24 9.22
CA ASN A 93 -6.47 -8.28 9.55
C ASN A 93 -6.50 -8.66 11.05
N GLU A 94 -7.06 -7.81 11.91
CA GLU A 94 -7.20 -8.08 13.36
C GLU A 94 -8.40 -8.99 13.68
N ASP A 95 -9.46 -8.92 12.87
CA ASP A 95 -10.73 -9.67 13.08
C ASP A 95 -10.70 -11.07 12.46
N VAL A 96 -9.66 -11.40 11.69
CA VAL A 96 -9.54 -12.66 10.94
C VAL A 96 -8.33 -13.43 11.47
N PRO A 97 -8.51 -14.34 12.45
CA PRO A 97 -7.43 -15.19 12.93
C PRO A 97 -6.79 -15.95 11.77
N THR A 98 -5.47 -16.08 11.77
CA THR A 98 -4.67 -16.76 10.73
C THR A 98 -5.19 -18.17 10.40
N THR A 99 -5.77 -18.85 11.38
CA THR A 99 -6.38 -20.19 11.25
C THR A 99 -7.68 -20.20 10.43
N THR A 100 -8.36 -19.06 10.28
CA THR A 100 -9.64 -18.88 9.59
C THR A 100 -9.54 -18.10 8.29
N VAL A 101 -8.40 -17.45 8.01
CA VAL A 101 -8.16 -16.66 6.77
C VAL A 101 -8.51 -17.46 5.51
N SER A 102 -8.08 -18.72 5.42
CA SER A 102 -8.35 -19.56 4.24
C SER A 102 -9.84 -19.84 4.04
N LYS A 103 -10.58 -20.03 5.14
CA LYS A 103 -12.04 -20.27 5.10
C LYS A 103 -12.79 -18.99 4.69
N ILE A 104 -12.41 -17.85 5.27
CA ILE A 104 -13.02 -16.56 4.95
C ILE A 104 -12.71 -16.17 3.51
N ASN A 105 -11.47 -16.35 3.04
CA ASN A 105 -11.09 -16.08 1.65
C ASN A 105 -11.85 -16.97 0.66
N ALA A 106 -12.15 -18.23 1.02
CA ALA A 106 -12.97 -19.10 0.20
C ALA A 106 -14.42 -18.58 0.09
N TYR A 107 -14.97 -18.00 1.15
CA TYR A 107 -16.33 -17.46 1.16
C TYR A 107 -16.43 -16.02 0.65
N LEU A 108 -15.32 -15.25 0.59
CA LEU A 108 -15.32 -13.84 0.19
C LEU A 108 -16.09 -13.58 -1.09
N HIS A 109 -16.01 -14.44 -2.10
CA HIS A 109 -16.71 -14.25 -3.38
C HIS A 109 -18.25 -14.27 -3.27
N ASN A 110 -18.80 -14.86 -2.20
CA ASN A 110 -20.24 -14.90 -1.95
C ASN A 110 -20.76 -13.61 -1.32
N ILE A 111 -19.91 -12.87 -0.59
CA ILE A 111 -20.30 -11.64 0.09
C ILE A 111 -20.54 -10.52 -0.94
N PRO A 112 -21.72 -9.88 -0.99
CA PRO A 112 -21.98 -8.83 -1.97
C PRO A 112 -21.07 -7.62 -1.86
N ILE A 113 -20.93 -7.06 -0.65
CA ILE A 113 -20.15 -5.84 -0.39
C ILE A 113 -18.99 -6.18 0.56
N VAL A 114 -17.77 -6.04 0.07
CA VAL A 114 -16.57 -6.23 0.92
C VAL A 114 -15.98 -4.88 1.25
N ILE A 115 -15.87 -4.60 2.55
CA ILE A 115 -15.33 -3.34 3.05
C ILE A 115 -13.90 -3.59 3.55
N ILE A 116 -12.95 -2.80 3.08
CA ILE A 116 -11.52 -2.92 3.43
C ILE A 116 -10.93 -1.57 3.78
N THR A 117 -9.83 -1.57 4.53
CA THR A 117 -9.09 -0.33 4.80
C THR A 117 -8.24 0.13 3.63
N HIS A 118 -7.89 1.42 3.62
CA HIS A 118 -6.85 2.01 2.77
C HIS A 118 -5.55 1.22 2.82
N GLN A 119 -5.13 0.81 4.03
CA GLN A 119 -3.92 0.01 4.23
C GLN A 119 -4.05 -1.38 3.56
N LYS A 120 -5.19 -2.04 3.73
CA LYS A 120 -5.43 -3.34 3.09
C LYS A 120 -5.44 -3.20 1.56
N TYR A 121 -6.11 -2.18 1.02
CA TYR A 121 -6.14 -1.90 -0.41
C TYR A 121 -4.73 -1.63 -0.97
N THR A 122 -3.92 -0.83 -0.28
CA THR A 122 -2.49 -0.57 -0.57
C THR A 122 -1.67 -1.86 -0.66
N VAL A 123 -1.81 -2.78 0.30
CA VAL A 123 -1.12 -4.09 0.26
C VAL A 123 -1.59 -4.91 -0.92
N LEU A 124 -2.91 -4.92 -1.11
CA LEU A 124 -3.58 -5.61 -2.18
C LEU A 124 -3.04 -5.12 -3.53
N MET A 125 -2.88 -3.80 -3.76
CA MET A 125 -2.33 -3.20 -4.98
C MET A 125 -0.99 -3.80 -5.41
N LYS A 126 -0.12 -4.23 -4.48
CA LYS A 126 1.15 -4.88 -4.81
C LYS A 126 1.03 -6.38 -5.17
N ASP A 127 -0.04 -7.06 -4.75
CA ASP A 127 -0.19 -8.51 -4.81
C ASP A 127 -1.35 -8.94 -5.72
N ILE A 128 -1.04 -9.20 -7.00
CA ILE A 128 -2.03 -9.62 -8.01
C ILE A 128 -2.73 -10.93 -7.62
N GLY A 129 -2.04 -11.83 -6.92
CA GLY A 129 -2.62 -13.10 -6.48
C GLY A 129 -3.73 -12.89 -5.46
N LYS A 130 -3.44 -12.13 -4.40
CA LYS A 130 -4.45 -11.78 -3.38
C LYS A 130 -5.55 -10.90 -3.96
N ARG A 131 -5.20 -9.95 -4.84
CA ARG A 131 -6.15 -9.13 -5.60
C ARG A 131 -7.25 -9.96 -6.23
N LYS A 132 -6.90 -11.03 -6.93
CA LYS A 132 -7.88 -11.90 -7.62
C LYS A 132 -8.94 -12.48 -6.67
N ILE A 133 -8.60 -12.73 -5.41
CA ILE A 133 -9.53 -13.26 -4.40
C ILE A 133 -10.60 -12.22 -4.07
N PHE A 134 -10.18 -10.98 -3.80
CA PHE A 134 -11.08 -9.86 -3.48
C PHE A 134 -11.86 -9.37 -4.70
N ALA A 135 -11.23 -9.38 -5.86
CA ALA A 135 -11.80 -8.96 -7.14
C ALA A 135 -12.84 -9.94 -7.71
N LYS A 136 -12.86 -11.21 -7.25
CA LYS A 136 -13.68 -12.25 -7.86
C LYS A 136 -15.17 -11.88 -7.84
N SER A 137 -15.78 -11.85 -9.03
CA SER A 137 -17.21 -11.52 -9.24
C SER A 137 -17.62 -10.11 -8.81
N ARG A 138 -16.67 -9.17 -8.75
CA ARG A 138 -16.91 -7.74 -8.47
C ARG A 138 -16.42 -6.88 -9.63
N SER A 139 -17.15 -5.81 -9.92
CA SER A 139 -16.81 -4.85 -10.99
C SER A 139 -16.71 -3.41 -10.49
N THR A 140 -17.26 -3.12 -9.31
CA THR A 140 -17.33 -1.78 -8.74
C THR A 140 -16.37 -1.63 -7.57
N LEU A 141 -15.54 -0.58 -7.60
CA LEU A 141 -14.67 -0.17 -6.50
C LEU A 141 -15.03 1.26 -6.09
N VAL A 142 -15.42 1.44 -4.83
CA VAL A 142 -15.65 2.76 -4.23
C VAL A 142 -14.55 3.00 -3.20
N ILE A 143 -13.86 4.13 -3.30
CA ILE A 143 -12.83 4.55 -2.34
C ILE A 143 -13.33 5.82 -1.65
N ASP A 144 -13.55 5.74 -0.35
CA ASP A 144 -13.81 6.92 0.47
C ASP A 144 -12.50 7.57 0.91
N GLU A 145 -12.40 8.89 0.76
CA GLU A 145 -11.18 9.70 0.89
C GLU A 145 -10.09 9.33 -0.13
N PHE A 146 -9.44 10.35 -0.69
CA PHE A 146 -8.36 10.14 -1.66
C PHE A 146 -7.20 9.32 -1.04
N LEU A 147 -6.87 8.20 -1.68
CA LEU A 147 -5.70 7.40 -1.31
C LEU A 147 -4.49 7.86 -2.12
N SER A 148 -3.45 8.39 -1.47
CA SER A 148 -2.18 8.63 -2.17
C SER A 148 -1.53 7.30 -2.53
N THR A 149 -1.42 7.03 -3.83
CA THR A 149 -0.74 5.83 -4.35
C THR A 149 0.71 6.08 -4.72
N ILE A 150 1.21 7.30 -4.53
CA ILE A 150 2.61 7.63 -4.79
C ILE A 150 3.42 7.24 -3.55
N ASN A 151 3.95 6.02 -3.57
CA ASN A 151 4.90 5.57 -2.57
C ASN A 151 6.32 5.91 -3.02
N VAL A 152 6.94 6.88 -2.38
CA VAL A 152 8.32 7.31 -2.68
C VAL A 152 9.29 6.36 -1.98
N ILE A 153 10.21 5.80 -2.76
CA ILE A 153 11.33 5.02 -2.25
C ILE A 153 12.55 5.93 -2.26
N SER A 154 13.18 6.10 -1.11
CA SER A 154 14.43 6.83 -0.97
C SER A 154 15.56 5.89 -0.55
N LEU A 155 16.73 6.06 -1.14
CA LEU A 155 17.96 5.36 -0.75
C LEU A 155 19.10 6.38 -0.59
N GLY A 156 19.68 6.45 0.60
CA GLY A 156 20.90 7.20 0.89
C GLY A 156 22.06 6.31 1.33
N ASN A 157 23.23 6.94 1.54
CA ASN A 157 24.41 6.26 2.08
C ASN A 157 24.14 5.64 3.46
N SER A 158 23.39 6.34 4.31
CA SER A 158 23.06 5.85 5.64
C SER A 158 22.19 4.60 5.65
N ASP A 159 21.33 4.43 4.65
CA ASP A 159 20.55 3.20 4.48
C ASP A 159 21.48 2.03 4.14
N ILE A 160 22.43 2.24 3.22
CA ILE A 160 23.43 1.24 2.81
C ILE A 160 24.27 0.79 4.01
N GLU A 161 24.79 1.75 4.79
CA GLU A 161 25.60 1.44 5.98
C GLU A 161 24.79 0.72 7.06
N THR A 162 23.48 1.00 7.16
CA THR A 162 22.57 0.27 8.05
C THR A 162 22.48 -1.21 7.67
N TYR A 163 22.28 -1.52 6.38
CA TYR A 163 22.26 -2.92 5.91
C TYR A 163 23.63 -3.60 6.00
N ARG A 164 24.72 -2.89 5.68
CA ARG A 164 26.09 -3.41 5.84
C ARG A 164 26.36 -3.80 7.30
N SER A 165 25.97 -2.93 8.23
CA SER A 165 26.10 -3.19 9.66
C SER A 165 25.22 -4.36 10.10
N LEU A 166 24.00 -4.46 9.57
CA LEU A 166 23.08 -5.56 9.84
C LEU A 166 23.63 -6.92 9.39
N PHE A 167 24.26 -6.98 8.23
CA PHE A 167 24.84 -8.21 7.67
C PHE A 167 26.32 -8.42 8.00
N LYS A 168 26.95 -7.54 8.79
CA LYS A 168 28.39 -7.55 9.07
C LYS A 168 28.95 -8.90 9.55
N ASN A 169 28.15 -9.63 10.33
CA ASN A 169 28.56 -10.92 10.90
C ASN A 169 28.28 -12.12 9.98
N ASP A 170 27.63 -11.90 8.84
CA ASP A 170 27.35 -12.92 7.83
C ASP A 170 27.87 -12.43 6.47
N ASN A 171 29.12 -12.80 6.16
CA ASN A 171 29.79 -12.37 4.94
C ASN A 171 29.06 -12.82 3.67
N ILE A 172 28.33 -13.95 3.70
CA ILE A 172 27.58 -14.43 2.54
C ILE A 172 26.38 -13.51 2.28
N LEU A 173 25.64 -13.14 3.33
CA LEU A 173 24.54 -12.17 3.22
C LEU A 173 25.03 -10.79 2.81
N LEU A 174 26.14 -10.33 3.39
CA LEU A 174 26.74 -9.03 3.06
C LEU A 174 27.12 -8.97 1.57
N GLN A 175 27.86 -9.97 1.07
CA GLN A 175 28.23 -10.04 -0.34
C GLN A 175 27.01 -10.14 -1.26
N ALA A 176 25.99 -10.91 -0.88
CA ALA A 176 24.75 -11.00 -1.65
C ALA A 176 24.00 -9.65 -1.69
N PHE A 177 24.02 -8.90 -0.59
CA PHE A 177 23.44 -7.55 -0.51
C PHE A 177 24.20 -6.57 -1.41
N GLU A 178 25.52 -6.49 -1.29
CA GLU A 178 26.34 -5.59 -2.10
C GLU A 178 26.24 -5.90 -3.58
N LYS A 179 26.13 -7.19 -3.94
CA LYS A 179 25.90 -7.61 -5.32
C LYS A 179 24.54 -7.15 -5.85
N ALA A 180 23.47 -7.33 -5.07
CA ALA A 180 22.13 -6.91 -5.48
C ALA A 180 21.99 -5.37 -5.60
N MET A 181 22.75 -4.63 -4.78
CA MET A 181 22.73 -3.16 -4.71
C MET A 181 23.94 -2.51 -5.40
N HIS A 182 24.69 -3.23 -6.23
CA HIS A 182 25.99 -2.79 -6.74
C HIS A 182 25.94 -1.42 -7.43
N GLN A 183 25.03 -1.21 -8.39
CA GLN A 183 24.92 0.09 -9.07
C GLN A 183 24.48 1.25 -8.16
N PRO A 184 23.42 1.11 -7.33
CA PRO A 184 23.08 2.14 -6.34
C PRO A 184 24.24 2.49 -5.40
N ILE A 185 24.97 1.48 -4.91
CA ILE A 185 26.13 1.67 -4.04
C ILE A 185 27.21 2.44 -4.79
N ASP A 186 27.66 1.95 -5.95
CA ASP A 186 28.73 2.59 -6.72
C ASP A 186 28.37 4.04 -7.10
N PHE A 187 27.11 4.28 -7.47
CA PHE A 187 26.63 5.62 -7.79
C PHE A 187 26.71 6.58 -6.60
N LEU A 188 26.31 6.13 -5.41
CA LEU A 188 26.27 6.96 -4.19
C LEU A 188 27.65 7.11 -3.55
N THR A 189 28.46 6.05 -3.52
CA THR A 189 29.73 6.02 -2.78
C THR A 189 30.93 6.42 -3.64
N THR A 190 30.89 6.14 -4.94
CA THR A 190 32.03 6.35 -5.84
C THR A 190 31.82 7.57 -6.73
N TRP A 191 30.69 7.65 -7.42
CA TRP A 191 30.51 8.66 -8.47
C TRP A 191 30.05 10.02 -7.93
N ASN A 192 29.30 10.05 -6.82
CA ASN A 192 28.62 11.26 -6.36
C ASN A 192 28.76 11.57 -4.87
N LYS A 193 29.83 11.06 -4.26
CA LYS A 193 30.16 11.25 -2.84
C LYS A 193 30.09 12.72 -2.38
N GLU A 194 30.52 13.64 -3.25
CA GLU A 194 30.60 15.08 -2.95
C GLU A 194 29.59 15.94 -3.72
N ASN A 195 29.02 15.43 -4.81
CA ASN A 195 28.07 16.18 -5.63
C ASN A 195 26.63 15.97 -5.13
N SER A 196 25.94 17.04 -4.73
CA SER A 196 24.55 17.03 -4.27
C SER A 196 23.54 17.58 -5.29
N GLU A 197 23.97 17.89 -6.51
CA GLU A 197 23.14 18.51 -7.53
C GLU A 197 22.02 17.59 -7.99
N ARG A 198 20.86 18.22 -8.21
CA ARG A 198 19.65 17.53 -8.64
C ARG A 198 19.78 17.07 -10.08
N ARG A 199 19.58 15.77 -10.34
CA ARG A 199 19.59 15.22 -11.70
C ARG A 199 18.76 13.95 -11.82
N PHE A 200 18.32 13.69 -13.05
CA PHE A 200 17.66 12.45 -13.40
C PHE A 200 18.68 11.42 -13.88
N ILE A 201 18.56 10.19 -13.41
CA ILE A 201 19.42 9.07 -13.79
C ILE A 201 18.58 7.83 -14.10
N THR A 202 19.17 6.88 -14.81
CA THR A 202 18.59 5.55 -15.01
C THR A 202 19.64 4.51 -14.65
N LEU A 203 19.30 3.61 -13.73
CA LEU A 203 20.15 2.45 -13.43
C LEU A 203 19.92 1.39 -14.52
N THR A 204 20.99 0.93 -15.16
CA THR A 204 20.93 0.14 -16.41
C THR A 204 21.21 -1.34 -16.24
N ASP A 205 21.36 -1.82 -14.99
CA ASP A 205 21.68 -3.22 -14.74
C ASP A 205 20.65 -4.16 -15.39
N LYS A 206 21.13 -5.07 -16.23
CA LYS A 206 20.30 -5.93 -17.07
C LYS A 206 19.62 -7.07 -16.30
N SER A 207 19.94 -7.33 -15.02
CA SER A 207 19.26 -8.41 -14.30
C SER A 207 19.28 -8.37 -12.76
N PRO A 208 18.94 -7.27 -12.08
CA PRO A 208 18.92 -7.21 -10.61
C PRO A 208 17.99 -8.27 -10.00
N THR A 209 16.93 -8.67 -10.71
CA THR A 209 15.96 -9.66 -10.25
C THR A 209 16.57 -10.95 -9.70
N LYS A 210 17.61 -11.50 -10.35
CA LYS A 210 18.22 -12.76 -9.91
C LYS A 210 18.97 -12.57 -8.59
N ASP A 211 19.73 -11.49 -8.46
CA ASP A 211 20.52 -11.20 -7.26
C ASP A 211 19.63 -10.83 -6.08
N PHE A 212 18.58 -10.01 -6.29
CA PHE A 212 17.57 -9.75 -5.26
C PHE A 212 16.87 -11.05 -4.81
N ASN A 213 16.45 -11.91 -5.74
CA ASN A 213 15.80 -13.17 -5.38
C ASN A 213 16.73 -14.10 -4.58
N MET A 214 18.02 -14.15 -4.94
CA MET A 214 19.02 -14.92 -4.20
C MET A 214 19.23 -14.38 -2.79
N LEU A 215 19.39 -13.07 -2.65
CA LEU A 215 19.51 -12.40 -1.35
C LEU A 215 18.32 -12.71 -0.45
N ILE A 216 17.09 -12.56 -0.96
CA ILE A 216 15.86 -12.85 -0.20
C ILE A 216 15.78 -14.33 0.21
N LYS A 217 16.22 -15.24 -0.66
CA LYS A 217 16.29 -16.67 -0.33
C LYS A 217 17.28 -16.93 0.81
N LEU A 218 18.46 -16.31 0.77
CA LEU A 218 19.48 -16.45 1.81
C LEU A 218 18.99 -15.87 3.15
N ILE A 219 18.39 -14.69 3.15
CA ILE A 219 17.83 -14.07 4.36
C ILE A 219 16.79 -14.99 5.00
N ARG A 220 15.82 -15.49 4.23
CA ARG A 220 14.76 -16.36 4.74
C ARG A 220 15.26 -17.71 5.27
N SER A 221 16.41 -18.18 4.76
CA SER A 221 16.97 -19.47 5.16
C SER A 221 17.88 -19.37 6.39
N ASN A 222 18.49 -18.21 6.62
CA ASN A 222 19.56 -18.06 7.63
C ASN A 222 19.22 -17.05 8.74
N VAL A 223 18.22 -16.20 8.57
CA VAL A 223 17.85 -15.17 9.55
C VAL A 223 16.52 -15.49 10.19
N THR A 224 16.50 -15.54 11.52
CA THR A 224 15.26 -15.65 12.32
C THR A 224 14.91 -14.29 12.92
N ASN A 225 13.64 -14.09 13.33
CA ASN A 225 13.24 -12.84 14.00
C ASN A 225 14.03 -12.59 15.30
N VAL A 226 14.43 -13.66 16.01
CA VAL A 226 15.24 -13.56 17.23
C VAL A 226 16.64 -13.07 16.88
N LEU A 227 17.30 -13.71 15.91
CA LEU A 227 18.63 -13.31 15.46
C LEU A 227 18.65 -11.87 14.92
N LEU A 228 17.63 -11.49 14.15
CA LEU A 228 17.47 -10.14 13.64
C LEU A 228 17.36 -9.12 14.77
N LYS A 229 16.57 -9.42 15.81
CA LYS A 229 16.47 -8.57 17.00
C LYS A 229 17.84 -8.40 17.66
N ASP A 230 18.58 -9.48 17.86
CA ASP A 230 19.91 -9.43 18.46
C ASP A 230 20.90 -8.59 17.64
N TRP A 231 20.87 -8.69 16.31
CA TRP A 231 21.70 -7.85 15.44
C TRP A 231 21.37 -6.37 15.59
N ARG A 232 20.09 -6.00 15.62
CA ARG A 232 19.65 -4.61 15.78
C ARG A 232 20.07 -4.03 17.12
N GLU A 233 19.89 -4.76 18.21
CA GLU A 233 20.29 -4.29 19.54
C GLU A 233 21.82 -4.13 19.65
N LYS A 234 22.60 -5.05 19.06
CA LYS A 234 24.06 -4.89 18.99
C LYS A 234 24.46 -3.62 18.27
N ILE A 235 23.82 -3.32 17.14
CA ILE A 235 24.08 -2.09 16.38
C ILE A 235 23.74 -0.86 17.24
N ARG A 236 22.57 -0.86 17.90
CA ARG A 236 22.14 0.21 18.82
C ARG A 236 23.12 0.46 19.96
N CYS A 237 23.66 -0.59 20.56
CA CYS A 237 24.67 -0.47 21.61
C CYS A 237 26.04 0.03 21.09
N SER A 238 26.24 0.06 19.78
CA SER A 238 27.50 0.44 19.12
C SER A 238 27.38 1.69 18.23
N VAL A 239 26.29 2.47 18.34
CA VAL A 239 26.00 3.59 17.42
C VAL A 239 27.12 4.63 17.41
N ASP A 240 27.79 4.85 18.54
CA ASP A 240 28.93 5.77 18.63
C ASP A 240 30.15 5.34 17.79
N SER A 241 30.20 4.07 17.36
CA SER A 241 31.31 3.50 16.58
C SER A 241 31.06 3.42 15.07
N VAL A 242 29.83 3.69 14.61
CA VAL A 242 29.46 3.63 13.19
C VAL A 242 28.77 4.95 12.81
N PRO A 243 29.52 5.94 12.26
CA PRO A 243 28.90 7.17 11.80
C PRO A 243 27.93 6.88 10.64
N ASP A 244 26.88 7.70 10.52
CA ASP A 244 25.96 7.72 9.38
C ASP A 244 24.97 6.53 9.29
N LEU A 245 24.46 6.01 10.41
CA LEU A 245 23.37 5.00 10.40
C LEU A 245 21.98 5.62 10.30
N ASN A 246 21.07 4.99 9.54
CA ASN A 246 19.65 5.32 9.56
C ASN A 246 18.92 4.52 10.65
N LEU A 247 18.78 5.13 11.83
CA LEU A 247 18.13 4.52 12.99
C LEU A 247 16.63 4.28 12.76
N VAL A 248 15.95 5.14 11.98
CA VAL A 248 14.53 4.97 11.66
C VAL A 248 14.33 3.68 10.86
N LEU A 249 15.15 3.47 9.84
CA LEU A 249 15.14 2.23 9.05
C LEU A 249 15.45 1.00 9.91
N LEU A 250 16.43 1.10 10.81
CA LEU A 250 16.79 0.00 11.71
C LEU A 250 15.60 -0.41 12.61
N ASP A 251 14.87 0.59 13.11
CA ASP A 251 13.72 0.39 13.99
C ASP A 251 12.54 -0.24 13.26
N ASP A 252 12.29 0.19 12.02
CA ASP A 252 11.26 -0.34 11.14
C ASP A 252 11.47 -1.82 10.82
N ILE A 253 12.73 -2.28 10.71
CA ILE A 253 13.11 -3.68 10.39
C ILE A 253 12.86 -4.62 11.61
N CYS A 254 11.61 -4.76 12.03
CA CYS A 254 11.26 -5.54 13.23
C CYS A 254 11.06 -7.03 12.98
N THR A 255 10.90 -7.46 11.74
CA THR A 255 10.77 -8.87 11.35
C THR A 255 11.54 -9.18 10.07
N VAL A 256 11.90 -10.45 9.88
CA VAL A 256 12.54 -10.95 8.66
C VAL A 256 11.67 -10.70 7.42
N LYS A 257 10.35 -10.72 7.59
CA LYS A 257 9.40 -10.37 6.53
C LYS A 257 9.57 -8.91 6.10
N ILE A 258 9.57 -7.98 7.06
CA ILE A 258 9.73 -6.54 6.78
C ILE A 258 11.11 -6.26 6.18
N LEU A 259 12.18 -6.87 6.70
CA LEU A 259 13.52 -6.82 6.11
C LEU A 259 13.51 -7.18 4.62
N CYS A 260 12.87 -8.30 4.28
CA CYS A 260 12.77 -8.75 2.90
C CYS A 260 11.94 -7.79 2.03
N GLU A 261 10.87 -7.21 2.58
CA GLU A 261 10.01 -6.26 1.87
C GLU A 261 10.73 -4.95 1.55
N HIS A 262 11.46 -4.36 2.51
CA HIS A 262 12.28 -3.16 2.28
C HIS A 262 13.38 -3.41 1.25
N ILE A 263 14.12 -4.52 1.34
CA ILE A 263 15.13 -4.86 0.34
C ILE A 263 14.50 -4.99 -1.05
N LEU A 264 13.35 -5.66 -1.16
CA LEU A 264 12.65 -5.79 -2.44
C LEU A 264 12.10 -4.48 -2.98
N GLU A 265 11.89 -3.46 -2.15
CA GLU A 265 11.51 -2.12 -2.59
C GLU A 265 12.62 -1.45 -3.39
N TYR A 266 13.90 -1.59 -2.98
CA TYR A 266 15.01 -1.00 -3.74
C TYR A 266 15.17 -1.58 -5.15
N LYS A 267 14.60 -2.75 -5.44
CA LYS A 267 14.50 -3.25 -6.81
C LYS A 267 13.78 -2.27 -7.74
N GLN A 268 12.89 -1.41 -7.22
CA GLN A 268 12.19 -0.40 -8.02
C GLN A 268 13.13 0.66 -8.60
N LEU A 269 14.29 0.92 -7.99
CA LEU A 269 15.30 1.85 -8.51
C LEU A 269 15.79 1.46 -9.91
N PHE A 270 15.68 0.19 -10.27
CA PHE A 270 16.09 -0.35 -11.57
C PHE A 270 14.95 -0.40 -12.61
N THR A 271 13.75 0.07 -12.26
CA THR A 271 12.56 -0.05 -13.12
C THR A 271 12.27 1.21 -13.94
N GLY A 272 13.11 2.25 -13.84
CA GLY A 272 12.95 3.47 -14.61
C GLY A 272 13.86 4.60 -14.13
N MET A 273 13.43 5.82 -14.42
CA MET A 273 14.14 7.03 -14.04
C MET A 273 14.11 7.23 -12.52
N CYS A 274 15.27 7.50 -11.94
CA CYS A 274 15.43 7.94 -10.56
C CYS A 274 15.78 9.43 -10.54
N LEU A 275 15.38 10.11 -9.48
CA LEU A 275 15.85 11.44 -9.16
C LEU A 275 16.97 11.32 -8.13
N TYR A 276 18.12 11.88 -8.41
CA TYR A 276 19.15 12.11 -7.41
C TYR A 276 19.02 13.55 -6.88
N SER A 277 18.96 13.72 -5.57
CA SER A 277 18.96 15.02 -4.88
C SER A 277 19.46 14.82 -3.46
N ASP A 278 20.23 15.76 -2.92
CA ASP A 278 20.63 15.77 -1.50
C ASP A 278 21.27 14.45 -1.05
N LYS A 279 22.13 13.89 -1.91
CA LYS A 279 22.84 12.62 -1.69
C LYS A 279 21.94 11.38 -1.52
N LYS A 280 20.71 11.45 -2.03
CA LYS A 280 19.75 10.35 -2.03
C LYS A 280 19.20 10.08 -3.43
N LEU A 281 18.94 8.82 -3.69
CA LEU A 281 18.18 8.35 -4.84
C LEU A 281 16.71 8.26 -4.47
N TYR A 282 15.85 8.79 -5.33
CA TYR A 282 14.41 8.75 -5.20
C TYR A 282 13.80 8.08 -6.42
N THR A 283 12.83 7.20 -6.17
CA THR A 283 11.94 6.66 -7.20
C THR A 283 10.55 6.46 -6.63
N THR A 284 9.60 6.04 -7.45
CA THR A 284 8.26 5.66 -7.01
C THR A 284 8.05 4.16 -7.19
N ASP A 285 7.33 3.54 -6.25
CA ASP A 285 6.99 2.13 -6.36
C ASP A 285 5.91 1.93 -7.43
N LYS A 286 6.31 1.48 -8.62
CA LYS A 286 5.40 1.28 -9.76
C LYS A 286 4.44 0.10 -9.59
N ARG A 287 4.61 -0.72 -8.54
CA ARG A 287 3.73 -1.85 -8.26
C ARG A 287 2.35 -1.41 -7.75
N TYR A 288 2.23 -0.17 -7.29
CA TYR A 288 0.95 0.43 -6.93
C TYR A 288 0.12 0.69 -8.19
N SER A 289 -0.67 -0.31 -8.59
CA SER A 289 -1.70 -0.16 -9.62
C SER A 289 -3.08 -0.09 -8.97
N TYR A 290 -3.85 0.93 -9.33
CA TYR A 290 -5.30 0.99 -9.12
C TYR A 290 -6.02 -0.12 -9.89
N TRP A 291 -7.21 -0.54 -9.43
CA TRP A 291 -7.97 -1.68 -9.98
C TRP A 291 -9.37 -1.26 -10.36
N PHE A 292 -9.92 -1.93 -11.38
CA PHE A 292 -11.30 -1.75 -11.81
C PHE A 292 -11.61 -0.32 -12.27
N TRP A 293 -12.88 -0.14 -12.58
CA TRP A 293 -13.53 1.16 -12.59
C TRP A 293 -13.64 1.68 -11.14
N ILE A 294 -13.12 2.89 -10.89
CA ILE A 294 -12.98 3.46 -9.54
C ILE A 294 -13.82 4.71 -9.40
N ILE A 295 -14.55 4.76 -8.30
CA ILE A 295 -15.20 5.97 -7.80
C ILE A 295 -14.44 6.43 -6.57
N ILE A 296 -13.89 7.64 -6.63
CA ILE A 296 -13.20 8.26 -5.51
C ILE A 296 -14.13 9.32 -4.92
N LEU A 297 -14.38 9.22 -3.62
CA LEU A 297 -15.07 10.25 -2.84
C LEU A 297 -13.99 11.12 -2.20
N CYS A 298 -13.81 12.33 -2.71
CA CYS A 298 -13.00 13.37 -2.07
C CYS A 298 -13.90 14.15 -1.11
#